data_AF-A0AAT9INV3-F1
#
_entry.id   AF-A0AAT9INV3-F1
#
_cell.length_a   1.000
_cell.length_b   1.000
_cell.length_c   1.000
_cell.angle_alpha   90.00
_cell.angle_beta   90.00
_cell.angle_gamma   90.00
#
_symmetry.space_group_name_H-M   'P 1'
#
loop_
_entity.id
_entity.type
_entity.pdbx_description
1 polymer ?
#
loop_
_entity_poly.entity_id
_entity_poly.type
_entity_poly.pdbx_seq_one_letter_code
_entity_poly.pdbx_strand_id
1 'polypeptide(L)'
;MPSPTSPPEQEQPTPTELSASRGRPAAKDRFDDLPGRPARIGAHRAETPRLRVGVIVLWSAVATVAIVIAGVFGTLLATGRLDFAQAAKPSNSSQVVAPRVDTSYEVLVLNATAETGLGAKVREAVIGAGWAEADVEVSNASSNDFPTTTVYYGSSADEAAARGLADAIGGAEVSLDDTYQVVAPPETAAAGGTSRPQLVVVVGLDFGSE
;
A
#
# COMPACT_ATOMS: atom_id res chain seq x y z
N MET A 1 -13.51 81.65 95.69
CA MET A 1 -14.57 82.43 94.99
C MET A 1 -15.76 81.52 94.75
N PRO A 2 -16.98 82.06 94.81
CA PRO A 2 -18.06 81.55 95.67
C PRO A 2 -18.96 80.50 95.02
N SER A 3 -19.54 79.66 95.87
CA SER A 3 -20.75 78.86 95.58
C SER A 3 -21.99 79.76 95.44
N PRO A 4 -22.96 79.33 94.64
CA PRO A 4 -24.34 79.18 95.12
C PRO A 4 -24.84 77.75 94.81
N THR A 5 -25.36 76.96 95.75
CA THR A 5 -26.61 77.09 96.54
C THR A 5 -27.88 76.98 95.67
N SER A 6 -28.67 75.94 95.99
CA SER A 6 -29.66 75.17 95.22
C SER A 6 -31.03 75.81 94.97
N PRO A 7 -31.89 75.12 94.19
CA PRO A 7 -33.26 74.84 94.63
C PRO A 7 -33.59 73.32 94.68
N PRO A 8 -34.70 72.92 95.31
CA PRO A 8 -35.03 71.55 95.66
C PRO A 8 -35.63 70.75 94.48
N GLU A 9 -35.58 69.44 94.67
CA GLU A 9 -36.41 68.39 94.08
C GLU A 9 -37.78 68.89 93.58
N GLN A 10 -38.01 68.79 92.27
CA GLN A 10 -39.35 68.83 91.68
C GLN A 10 -39.79 67.38 91.49
N GLU A 11 -40.57 66.94 92.47
CA GLU A 11 -41.58 65.88 92.45
C GLU A 11 -41.68 65.07 91.14
N GLN A 12 -41.27 63.82 91.25
CA GLN A 12 -41.48 62.79 90.25
C GLN A 12 -42.99 62.61 90.00
N PRO A 13 -43.54 63.01 88.83
CA PRO A 13 -44.87 62.56 88.48
C PRO A 13 -44.77 61.07 88.20
N THR A 14 -45.51 60.26 88.94
CA THR A 14 -45.68 58.85 88.63
C THR A 14 -46.26 58.73 87.21
N PRO A 15 -45.56 58.18 86.21
CA PRO A 15 -46.22 57.69 85.03
C PRO A 15 -46.64 56.26 85.40
N THR A 16 -47.82 56.19 86.01
CA THR A 16 -48.74 55.13 85.67
C THR A 16 -48.72 54.94 84.15
N GLU A 17 -48.72 53.68 83.74
CA GLU A 17 -48.79 53.17 82.37
C GLU A 17 -47.46 52.90 81.67
N LEU A 18 -46.98 51.68 81.89
CA LEU A 18 -46.44 50.80 80.85
C LEU A 18 -47.16 51.04 79.51
N SER A 19 -46.61 51.91 78.66
CA SER A 19 -47.01 51.96 77.25
C SER A 19 -46.41 50.74 76.55
N ALA A 20 -47.18 49.66 76.58
CA ALA A 20 -46.92 48.43 75.85
C ALA A 20 -46.88 48.72 74.35
N SER A 21 -45.68 49.01 73.82
CA SER A 21 -45.42 48.80 72.39
C SER A 21 -45.42 47.28 72.16
N ARG A 22 -46.61 46.73 71.86
CA ARG A 22 -46.73 45.39 71.29
C ARG A 22 -45.98 45.39 69.96
N GLY A 23 -44.75 44.91 69.97
CA GLY A 23 -44.02 44.60 68.75
C GLY A 23 -44.87 43.66 67.90
N ARG A 24 -45.29 44.12 66.72
CA ARG A 24 -45.84 43.21 65.70
C ARG A 24 -44.74 42.20 65.38
N PRO A 25 -45.03 40.90 65.33
CA PRO A 25 -44.05 39.94 64.83
C PRO A 25 -43.66 40.34 63.40
N ALA A 26 -42.36 40.23 63.07
CA ALA A 26 -41.87 40.52 61.73
C ALA A 26 -42.68 39.73 60.70
N ALA A 27 -43.14 40.42 59.65
CA ALA A 27 -43.89 39.76 58.59
C ALA A 27 -42.97 38.74 57.91
N LYS A 28 -43.40 37.47 57.88
CA LYS A 28 -42.68 36.39 57.24
C LYS A 28 -42.52 36.72 55.75
N ASP A 29 -41.28 36.89 55.30
CA ASP A 29 -40.99 37.17 53.89
C ASP A 29 -40.87 35.86 53.13
N ARG A 30 -41.11 35.88 51.82
CA ARG A 30 -41.01 34.70 50.96
C ARG A 30 -39.59 34.13 50.89
N PHE A 31 -38.60 34.84 51.42
CA PHE A 31 -37.22 34.38 51.57
C PHE A 31 -36.96 33.62 52.88
N ASP A 32 -37.90 33.65 53.82
CA ASP A 32 -37.80 32.90 55.09
C ASP A 32 -38.25 31.44 54.95
N ASP A 33 -39.05 31.14 53.93
CA ASP A 33 -39.48 29.78 53.59
C ASP A 33 -38.48 29.11 52.62
N LEU A 34 -37.24 28.92 53.07
CA LEU A 34 -36.27 28.10 52.35
C LEU A 34 -36.47 26.61 52.70
N PRO A 35 -36.56 25.70 51.72
CA PRO A 35 -36.58 24.27 52.02
C PRO A 35 -35.30 23.90 52.78
N GLY A 36 -35.44 23.13 53.87
CA GLY A 36 -34.37 22.88 54.86
C GLY A 36 -33.10 22.19 54.35
N ARG A 37 -32.99 21.95 53.04
CA ARG A 37 -31.77 21.55 52.36
C ARG A 37 -31.71 22.24 50.99
N PRO A 38 -31.01 23.38 50.84
CA PRO A 38 -30.66 23.84 49.51
C PRO A 38 -29.74 22.79 48.91
N ALA A 39 -30.14 22.16 47.80
CA ALA A 39 -29.20 21.39 47.01
C ALA A 39 -28.08 22.36 46.61
N ARG A 40 -26.84 22.09 47.06
CA ARG A 40 -25.66 22.86 46.65
C ARG A 40 -25.46 22.64 45.16
N ILE A 41 -26.04 23.51 44.35
CA ILE A 41 -25.79 23.55 42.92
C ILE A 41 -24.51 24.37 42.77
N GLY A 42 -23.37 23.68 42.85
CA GLY A 42 -22.09 24.26 42.45
C GLY A 42 -22.15 24.62 40.98
N ALA A 43 -21.46 25.69 40.57
CA ALA A 43 -21.29 25.99 39.16
C ALA A 43 -20.67 24.76 38.48
N HIS A 44 -21.49 23.99 37.77
CA HIS A 44 -21.06 22.82 37.03
C HIS A 44 -20.12 23.34 35.93
N ARG A 45 -18.81 23.35 36.22
CA ARG A 45 -17.83 23.34 35.15
C ARG A 45 -18.10 22.04 34.41
N ALA A 46 -18.70 22.13 33.24
CA ALA A 46 -18.74 21.00 32.33
C ALA A 46 -17.30 20.56 32.14
N GLU A 47 -16.97 19.40 32.68
CA GLU A 47 -15.74 18.69 32.36
C GLU A 47 -15.71 18.63 30.84
N THR A 48 -14.69 19.20 30.19
CA THR A 48 -14.58 19.07 28.74
C THR A 48 -14.57 17.59 28.44
N PRO A 49 -15.60 17.03 27.76
CA PRO A 49 -15.62 15.62 27.47
C PRO A 49 -14.41 15.40 26.59
N ARG A 50 -13.41 14.72 27.14
CA ARG A 50 -12.26 14.25 26.40
C ARG A 50 -12.86 13.26 25.43
N LEU A 51 -13.27 13.71 24.26
CA LEU A 51 -13.51 12.83 23.13
C LEU A 51 -12.31 11.91 23.11
N ARG A 52 -12.53 10.63 22.83
CA ARG A 52 -11.47 9.64 22.78
C ARG A 52 -10.61 9.93 21.54
N VAL A 53 -9.93 11.08 21.51
CA VAL A 53 -9.18 11.63 20.39
C VAL A 53 -8.14 10.60 19.96
N GLY A 54 -7.52 9.89 20.91
CA GLY A 54 -6.63 8.77 20.59
C GLY A 54 -7.33 7.60 19.87
N VAL A 55 -8.57 7.26 20.25
CA VAL A 55 -9.36 6.23 19.55
C VAL A 55 -9.74 6.70 18.15
N ILE A 56 -10.14 7.96 18.00
CA ILE A 56 -10.49 8.54 16.69
C ILE A 56 -9.25 8.56 15.78
N VAL A 57 -8.10 9.01 16.29
CA VAL A 57 -6.83 9.02 15.55
C VAL A 57 -6.40 7.61 15.15
N LEU A 58 -6.54 6.63 16.06
CA LEU A 58 -6.26 5.23 15.75
C LEU A 58 -7.16 4.71 14.63
N TRP A 59 -8.47 4.95 14.72
CA TRP A 59 -9.42 4.56 13.69
C TRP A 59 -9.18 5.27 12.35
N SER A 60 -8.79 6.55 12.37
CA SER A 60 -8.39 7.29 11.17
C SER A 60 -7.14 6.69 10.53
N ALA A 61 -6.14 6.30 11.33
CA ALA A 61 -4.93 5.65 10.83
C ALA A 61 -5.26 4.29 10.20
N VAL A 62 -6.08 3.47 10.85
CA VAL A 62 -6.55 2.19 10.32
C VAL A 62 -7.33 2.38 9.02
N ALA A 63 -8.26 3.34 8.97
CA ALA A 63 -9.04 3.63 7.78
C ALA A 63 -8.15 4.09 6.61
N THR A 64 -7.14 4.91 6.89
CA THR A 64 -6.18 5.36 5.86
C THR A 64 -5.40 4.18 5.29
N VAL A 65 -4.88 3.30 6.15
CA VAL A 65 -4.18 2.07 5.71
C VAL A 65 -5.11 1.20 4.86
N ALA A 66 -6.36 1.01 5.28
CA ALA A 66 -7.35 0.23 4.54
C ALA A 66 -7.63 0.82 3.15
N ILE A 67 -7.79 2.14 3.03
CA ILE A 67 -8.02 2.81 1.75
C ILE A 67 -6.79 2.68 0.84
N VAL A 68 -5.57 2.82 1.38
CA VAL A 68 -4.34 2.64 0.61
C VAL A 68 -4.23 1.21 0.08
N ILE A 69 -4.46 0.21 0.92
CA ILE A 69 -4.47 -1.20 0.51
C ILE A 69 -5.51 -1.41 -0.59
N ALA A 70 -6.75 -0.93 -0.40
CA ALA A 70 -7.80 -1.06 -1.40
C ALA A 70 -7.43 -0.38 -2.73
N GLY A 71 -6.79 0.79 -2.69
CA GLY A 71 -6.31 1.51 -3.88
C GLY A 71 -5.19 0.77 -4.61
N VAL A 72 -4.22 0.23 -3.88
CA VAL A 72 -3.13 -0.58 -4.45
C VAL A 72 -3.71 -1.84 -5.10
N PHE A 73 -4.52 -2.61 -4.37
CA PHE A 73 -5.14 -3.82 -4.92
C PHE A 73 -6.08 -3.50 -6.09
N GLY A 74 -6.88 -2.44 -6.00
CA GLY A 74 -7.77 -2.02 -7.09
C GLY A 74 -6.99 -1.63 -8.36
N THR A 75 -5.86 -0.94 -8.21
CA THR A 75 -4.97 -0.60 -9.33
C THR A 75 -4.33 -1.86 -9.92
N LEU A 76 -3.82 -2.75 -9.07
CA LEU A 76 -3.25 -4.03 -9.52
C LEU A 76 -4.29 -4.90 -10.27
N LEU A 77 -5.54 -4.91 -9.83
CA LEU A 77 -6.64 -5.58 -10.53
C LEU A 77 -6.96 -4.90 -11.87
N ALA A 78 -7.07 -3.57 -11.87
CA ALA A 78 -7.42 -2.81 -13.07
C ALA A 78 -6.36 -2.90 -14.17
N THR A 79 -5.08 -3.02 -13.80
CA THR A 79 -3.96 -3.23 -14.72
C THR A 79 -3.76 -4.72 -15.09
N GLY A 80 -4.58 -5.64 -14.56
CA GLY A 80 -4.46 -7.07 -14.84
C GLY A 80 -3.25 -7.74 -14.20
N ARG A 81 -2.63 -7.10 -13.20
CA ARG A 81 -1.42 -7.58 -12.50
C ARG A 81 -1.75 -8.52 -11.34
N LEU A 82 -3.00 -8.52 -10.87
CA LEU A 82 -3.59 -9.49 -9.95
C LEU A 82 -4.84 -10.07 -10.62
N ASP A 83 -4.85 -11.37 -10.91
CA ASP A 83 -6.01 -12.08 -11.43
C ASP A 83 -6.48 -13.17 -10.44
N PHE A 84 -7.52 -12.86 -9.66
CA PHE A 84 -8.10 -13.81 -8.70
C PHE A 84 -9.01 -14.86 -9.38
N ALA A 85 -9.34 -14.69 -10.66
CA ALA A 85 -10.13 -15.65 -11.43
C ALA A 85 -9.26 -16.77 -12.03
N GLN A 86 -7.92 -16.65 -12.00
CA GLN A 86 -7.02 -17.72 -12.44
C GLN A 86 -7.09 -18.99 -11.58
N ALA A 87 -7.60 -18.92 -10.35
CA ALA A 87 -7.67 -20.10 -9.47
C ALA A 87 -8.64 -21.20 -9.97
N ALA A 88 -9.51 -20.90 -10.93
CA ALA A 88 -10.50 -21.86 -11.45
C ALA A 88 -10.65 -21.84 -12.98
N LYS A 89 -9.75 -21.16 -13.72
CA LYS A 89 -9.58 -21.52 -15.13
C LYS A 89 -8.96 -22.92 -15.11
N PRO A 90 -9.47 -23.91 -15.85
CA PRO A 90 -8.59 -25.03 -16.20
C PRO A 90 -7.33 -24.35 -16.72
N SER A 91 -6.17 -24.68 -16.13
CA SER A 91 -4.87 -24.39 -16.75
C SER A 91 -5.11 -24.62 -18.22
N ASN A 92 -5.04 -23.57 -19.05
CA ASN A 92 -5.31 -23.71 -20.47
C ASN A 92 -4.53 -24.95 -20.82
N SER A 93 -5.21 -26.01 -21.26
CA SER A 93 -4.51 -27.13 -21.85
C SER A 93 -3.66 -26.45 -22.90
N SER A 94 -2.36 -26.27 -22.64
CA SER A 94 -1.46 -25.58 -23.55
C SER A 94 -1.72 -26.29 -24.83
N GLN A 95 -2.41 -25.62 -25.75
CA GLN A 95 -2.53 -26.14 -27.08
C GLN A 95 -1.09 -26.03 -27.53
N VAL A 96 -0.37 -27.15 -27.41
CA VAL A 96 1.08 -27.17 -27.62
C VAL A 96 1.24 -26.69 -29.04
N VAL A 97 1.70 -25.45 -29.18
CA VAL A 97 1.97 -24.87 -30.49
C VAL A 97 3.05 -25.77 -31.08
N ALA A 98 2.79 -26.33 -32.26
CA ALA A 98 3.75 -27.23 -32.86
C ALA A 98 5.09 -26.49 -33.06
N PRO A 99 6.22 -27.07 -32.62
CA PRO A 99 7.52 -26.46 -32.77
C PRO A 99 7.82 -26.25 -34.25
N ARG A 100 8.30 -25.06 -34.59
CA ARG A 100 8.71 -24.71 -35.96
C ARG A 100 10.03 -23.97 -35.90
N VAL A 101 11.07 -24.56 -36.49
CA VAL A 101 12.35 -23.87 -36.68
C VAL A 101 12.11 -22.69 -37.62
N ASP A 102 12.39 -21.48 -37.14
CA ASP A 102 12.29 -20.25 -37.90
C ASP A 102 13.57 -19.43 -37.76
N THR A 103 14.37 -19.43 -38.84
CA THR A 103 15.68 -18.77 -38.89
C THR A 103 15.57 -17.29 -39.26
N SER A 104 14.36 -16.72 -39.34
CA SER A 104 14.18 -15.28 -39.54
C SER A 104 14.37 -14.46 -38.25
N TYR A 105 14.42 -15.15 -37.11
CA TYR A 105 14.63 -14.58 -35.78
C TYR A 105 16.12 -14.51 -35.44
N GLU A 106 16.52 -13.41 -34.82
CA GLU A 106 17.83 -13.31 -34.17
C GLU A 106 17.80 -14.05 -32.83
N VAL A 107 18.90 -14.70 -32.47
CA VAL A 107 19.00 -15.49 -31.24
C VAL A 107 20.06 -14.88 -30.34
N LEU A 108 19.66 -14.50 -29.13
CA LEU A 108 20.58 -14.08 -28.07
C LEU A 108 20.69 -15.20 -27.04
N VAL A 109 21.88 -15.76 -26.90
CA VAL A 109 22.19 -16.78 -25.90
C VAL A 109 22.80 -16.10 -24.68
N LEU A 110 22.12 -16.19 -23.54
CA LEU A 110 22.55 -15.70 -22.25
C LEU A 110 22.99 -16.87 -21.37
N ASN A 111 24.29 -16.98 -21.12
CA ASN A 111 24.81 -17.95 -20.18
C ASN A 111 24.53 -17.51 -18.74
N ALA A 112 23.56 -18.15 -18.09
CA ALA A 112 23.22 -17.91 -16.68
C ALA A 112 23.76 -19.01 -15.78
N THR A 113 24.97 -19.48 -16.07
CA THR A 113 25.72 -20.45 -15.25
C THR A 113 27.14 -19.94 -14.97
N ALA A 114 27.81 -20.55 -14.00
CA ALA A 114 29.23 -20.30 -13.75
C ALA A 114 30.17 -21.00 -14.75
N GLU A 115 29.65 -21.87 -15.61
CA GLU A 115 30.45 -22.63 -16.57
C GLU A 115 30.83 -21.79 -17.78
N THR A 116 32.12 -21.74 -18.09
CA THR A 116 32.61 -21.06 -19.28
C THR A 116 32.37 -21.90 -20.53
N GLY A 117 31.96 -21.25 -21.62
CA GLY A 117 31.76 -21.91 -22.91
C GLY A 117 30.42 -22.63 -23.09
N LEU A 118 29.55 -22.67 -22.07
CA LEU A 118 28.21 -23.26 -22.20
C LEU A 118 27.36 -22.53 -23.24
N GLY A 119 27.36 -21.19 -23.21
CA GLY A 119 26.71 -20.37 -24.23
C GLY A 119 27.26 -20.59 -25.64
N ALA A 120 28.55 -20.90 -25.77
CA ALA A 120 29.14 -21.25 -27.07
C ALA A 120 28.64 -22.61 -27.56
N LYS A 121 28.52 -23.62 -26.68
CA LYS A 121 27.91 -24.92 -27.04
C LYS A 121 26.47 -24.76 -27.54
N VAL A 122 25.68 -23.92 -26.86
CA VAL A 122 24.31 -23.61 -27.28
C VAL A 122 24.32 -22.91 -28.64
N ARG A 123 25.19 -21.91 -28.84
CA ARG A 123 25.36 -21.27 -30.15
C ARG A 123 25.65 -22.28 -31.26
N GLU A 124 26.55 -23.23 -31.05
CA GLU A 124 26.86 -24.25 -32.05
C GLU A 124 25.66 -25.17 -32.34
N ALA A 125 24.84 -25.50 -31.33
CA ALA A 125 23.60 -26.24 -31.54
C ALA A 125 22.59 -25.44 -32.40
N VAL A 126 22.45 -24.13 -32.12
CA VAL A 126 21.58 -23.23 -32.89
C VAL A 126 22.07 -23.09 -34.34
N ILE A 127 23.37 -22.92 -34.57
CA ILE A 127 23.96 -22.89 -35.93
C ILE A 127 23.74 -24.23 -36.63
N GLY A 128 23.96 -25.35 -35.93
CA GLY A 128 23.72 -26.69 -36.43
C GLY A 128 22.27 -26.94 -36.86
N ALA A 129 21.32 -26.21 -36.27
CA ALA A 129 19.90 -26.25 -36.62
C ALA A 129 19.52 -25.32 -37.79
N GLY A 130 20.44 -24.48 -38.28
CA GLY A 130 20.30 -23.75 -39.54
C GLY A 130 20.30 -22.22 -39.44
N TRP A 131 20.49 -21.65 -38.25
CA TRP A 131 20.66 -20.20 -38.10
C TRP A 131 22.02 -19.74 -38.66
N ALA A 132 22.06 -18.52 -39.20
CA ALA A 132 23.33 -17.94 -39.62
C ALA A 132 24.14 -17.48 -38.42
N GLU A 133 25.47 -17.62 -38.49
CA GLU A 133 26.38 -17.22 -37.42
C GLU A 133 26.25 -15.75 -37.01
N ALA A 134 25.87 -14.88 -37.95
CA ALA A 134 25.69 -13.45 -37.72
C ALA A 134 24.39 -13.13 -36.97
N ASP A 135 23.43 -14.05 -36.95
CA ASP A 135 22.13 -13.89 -36.29
C ASP A 135 22.11 -14.53 -34.90
N VAL A 136 23.24 -15.11 -34.43
CA VAL A 136 23.36 -15.74 -33.11
C VAL A 136 24.43 -15.05 -32.27
N GLU A 137 23.97 -14.30 -31.28
CA GLU A 137 24.83 -13.61 -30.31
C GLU A 137 24.94 -14.40 -29.00
N VAL A 138 26.11 -14.32 -28.35
CA VAL A 138 26.35 -14.97 -27.06
C VAL A 138 26.84 -13.93 -26.07
N SER A 139 26.22 -13.92 -24.89
CA SER A 139 26.62 -13.09 -23.77
C SER A 139 26.46 -13.85 -22.45
N ASN A 140 27.00 -13.29 -21.37
CA ASN A 140 26.74 -13.80 -20.02
C ASN A 140 25.53 -13.07 -19.45
N ALA A 141 24.68 -13.80 -18.73
CA ALA A 141 23.61 -13.20 -17.96
C ALA A 141 24.17 -12.42 -16.77
N SER A 142 23.33 -11.57 -16.17
CA SER A 142 23.68 -10.83 -14.95
C SER A 142 23.68 -11.69 -13.69
N SER A 143 23.10 -12.89 -13.75
CA SER A 143 23.02 -13.88 -12.69
C SER A 143 23.35 -15.27 -13.22
N ASN A 144 23.97 -16.10 -12.39
CA ASN A 144 24.50 -17.42 -12.76
C ASN A 144 23.79 -18.58 -12.05
N ASP A 145 22.66 -18.31 -11.41
CA ASP A 145 21.92 -19.27 -10.56
C ASP A 145 20.58 -19.65 -11.18
N PHE A 146 20.46 -19.58 -12.51
CA PHE A 146 19.21 -19.84 -13.20
C PHE A 146 18.97 -21.36 -13.28
N PRO A 147 17.89 -21.90 -12.68
CA PRO A 147 17.77 -23.34 -12.50
C PRO A 147 17.45 -24.09 -13.80
N THR A 148 16.61 -23.50 -14.65
CA THR A 148 16.01 -24.18 -15.81
C THR A 148 16.29 -23.42 -17.08
N THR A 149 16.79 -24.09 -18.11
CA THR A 149 17.05 -23.46 -19.41
C THR A 149 15.75 -23.04 -20.05
N THR A 150 15.62 -21.75 -20.37
CA THR A 150 14.36 -21.15 -20.82
C THR A 150 14.56 -20.28 -22.06
N VAL A 151 13.72 -20.47 -23.06
CA VAL A 151 13.62 -19.64 -24.26
C VAL A 151 12.50 -18.62 -24.08
N TYR A 152 12.86 -17.34 -24.13
CA TYR A 152 11.98 -16.21 -24.01
C TYR A 152 11.62 -15.61 -25.37
N TYR A 153 10.36 -15.23 -25.52
CA TYR A 153 9.80 -14.66 -26.73
C TYR A 153 8.79 -13.54 -26.42
N GLY A 154 8.71 -12.54 -27.30
CA GLY A 154 8.00 -11.30 -27.02
C GLY A 154 6.49 -11.33 -27.29
N SER A 155 6.01 -12.15 -28.22
CA SER A 155 4.58 -12.19 -28.56
C SER A 155 4.06 -13.62 -28.69
N SER A 156 2.78 -13.85 -28.37
CA SER A 156 2.15 -15.18 -28.53
C SER A 156 2.25 -15.77 -29.95
N ALA A 157 2.48 -14.93 -30.98
CA ALA A 157 2.69 -15.40 -32.35
C ALA A 157 4.05 -16.09 -32.55
N ASP A 158 5.03 -15.78 -31.70
CA ASP A 158 6.40 -16.27 -31.80
C ASP A 158 6.60 -17.61 -31.06
N GLU A 159 5.58 -18.12 -30.38
CA GLU A 159 5.68 -19.35 -29.57
C GLU A 159 6.13 -20.56 -30.39
N ALA A 160 5.68 -20.67 -31.65
CA ALA A 160 6.10 -21.75 -32.54
C ALA A 160 7.61 -21.71 -32.82
N ALA A 161 8.15 -20.50 -33.04
CA ALA A 161 9.57 -20.27 -33.29
C ALA A 161 10.41 -20.53 -32.04
N ALA A 162 9.95 -20.06 -30.88
CA ALA A 162 10.58 -20.31 -29.58
C ALA A 162 10.65 -21.80 -29.24
N ARG A 163 9.57 -22.54 -29.48
CA ARG A 163 9.54 -24.01 -29.32
C ARG A 163 10.46 -24.72 -30.31
N GLY A 164 10.52 -24.26 -31.55
CA GLY A 164 11.47 -24.79 -32.54
C GLY A 164 12.93 -24.60 -32.12
N LEU A 165 13.26 -23.44 -31.53
CA LEU A 165 14.57 -23.16 -30.96
C LEU A 165 14.87 -24.02 -29.72
N ALA A 166 13.90 -24.19 -28.83
CA ALA A 166 14.02 -25.04 -27.65
C ALA A 166 14.33 -26.51 -28.03
N ASP A 167 13.63 -27.06 -29.02
CA ASP A 167 13.90 -28.40 -29.53
C ASP A 167 15.28 -28.49 -30.21
N ALA A 168 15.67 -27.45 -30.95
CA ALA A 168 16.95 -27.39 -31.65
C ALA A 168 18.17 -27.47 -30.72
N ILE A 169 18.05 -26.94 -29.49
CA ILE A 169 19.13 -26.95 -28.50
C ILE A 169 19.12 -28.18 -27.57
N GLY A 170 18.23 -29.15 -27.82
CA GLY A 170 18.12 -30.38 -27.03
C GLY A 170 17.04 -30.35 -25.95
N GLY A 171 16.17 -29.35 -25.96
CA GLY A 171 15.07 -29.18 -25.01
C GLY A 171 15.30 -28.00 -24.06
N ALA A 172 14.29 -27.15 -23.94
CA ALA A 172 14.23 -26.04 -23.00
C ALA A 172 12.78 -25.68 -22.68
N GLU A 173 12.55 -25.02 -21.55
CA GLU A 173 11.26 -24.41 -21.26
C GLU A 173 11.04 -23.20 -22.18
N VAL A 174 9.79 -22.87 -22.47
CA VAL A 174 9.42 -21.75 -23.34
C VAL A 174 8.50 -20.83 -22.57
N SER A 175 8.86 -19.55 -22.46
CA SER A 175 8.13 -18.56 -21.66
C SER A 175 7.94 -17.25 -22.41
N LEU A 176 6.74 -16.69 -22.32
CA LEU A 176 6.44 -15.38 -22.90
C LEU A 176 6.96 -14.29 -21.96
N ASP A 177 7.94 -13.52 -22.41
CA ASP A 177 8.49 -12.37 -21.71
C ASP A 177 9.01 -11.35 -22.73
N ASP A 178 8.46 -10.14 -22.68
CA ASP A 178 8.82 -9.03 -23.57
C ASP A 178 10.00 -8.19 -23.05
N THR A 179 10.46 -8.43 -21.81
CA THR A 179 11.57 -7.70 -21.17
C THR A 179 12.86 -7.81 -21.98
N TYR A 180 13.05 -8.92 -22.67
CA TYR A 180 14.25 -9.22 -23.46
C TYR A 180 14.14 -8.77 -24.91
N GLN A 181 13.05 -8.12 -25.31
CA GLN A 181 12.88 -7.64 -26.67
C GLN A 181 13.65 -6.32 -26.86
N VAL A 182 14.73 -6.38 -27.63
CA VAL A 182 15.43 -5.16 -28.06
C VAL A 182 14.58 -4.48 -29.13
N VAL A 183 13.78 -3.49 -28.71
CA VAL A 183 13.14 -2.56 -29.64
C VAL A 183 14.20 -1.56 -30.08
N ALA A 184 14.63 -1.61 -31.35
CA ALA A 184 15.53 -0.61 -31.89
C ALA A 184 14.92 0.81 -31.71
N PRO A 185 15.66 1.78 -31.13
CA PRO A 185 15.20 3.17 -31.10
C PRO A 185 14.94 3.66 -32.54
N PRO A 186 13.89 4.44 -32.79
CA PRO A 186 13.51 4.86 -34.14
C PRO A 186 14.61 5.66 -34.87
N GLU A 187 15.59 6.19 -34.13
CA GLU A 187 16.67 7.06 -34.62
C GLU A 187 17.92 6.30 -35.11
N THR A 188 18.03 4.99 -34.82
CA THR A 188 19.16 4.12 -35.23
C THR A 188 18.84 3.22 -36.41
N ALA A 189 17.64 3.34 -36.97
CA ALA A 189 17.25 2.76 -38.24
C ALA A 189 18.09 3.36 -39.38
N ALA A 190 19.21 2.71 -39.74
CA ALA A 190 19.82 2.90 -41.05
C ALA A 190 18.73 2.73 -42.13
N ALA A 191 18.82 3.42 -43.27
CA ALA A 191 17.82 3.36 -44.35
C ALA A 191 17.47 1.89 -44.72
N GLY A 192 16.40 1.35 -44.13
CA GLY A 192 16.13 -0.10 -44.05
C GLY A 192 15.78 -0.68 -42.66
N GLY A 193 15.78 0.14 -41.60
CA GLY A 193 15.69 -0.23 -40.17
C GLY A 193 14.49 -1.09 -39.79
N THR A 194 14.64 -2.40 -39.97
CA THR A 194 13.70 -3.41 -39.49
C THR A 194 14.36 -4.05 -38.27
N SER A 195 13.91 -3.70 -37.07
CA SER A 195 14.24 -4.49 -35.87
C SER A 195 13.76 -5.91 -36.15
N ARG A 196 14.66 -6.87 -36.29
CA ARG A 196 14.26 -8.27 -36.45
C ARG A 196 13.71 -8.77 -35.11
N PRO A 197 12.70 -9.64 -35.13
CA PRO A 197 12.22 -10.25 -33.90
C PRO A 197 13.35 -11.11 -33.29
N GLN A 198 13.50 -11.04 -31.98
CA GLN A 198 14.58 -11.70 -31.24
C GLN A 198 14.03 -12.75 -30.28
N LEU A 199 14.68 -13.91 -30.26
CA LEU A 199 14.48 -14.98 -29.28
C LEU A 199 15.66 -14.99 -28.32
N VAL A 200 15.39 -15.10 -27.02
CA VAL A 200 16.44 -15.06 -26.00
C VAL A 200 16.49 -16.38 -25.24
N VAL A 201 17.62 -17.06 -25.30
CA VAL A 201 17.84 -18.33 -24.60
C VAL A 201 18.63 -18.03 -23.33
N VAL A 202 18.02 -18.23 -22.17
CA VAL A 202 18.72 -18.18 -20.88
C VAL A 202 19.12 -19.60 -20.51
N VAL A 203 20.42 -19.87 -20.55
CA VAL A 203 21.00 -21.19 -20.27
C VAL A 203 21.09 -21.38 -18.77
N GLY A 204 20.35 -22.36 -18.25
CA GLY A 204 20.27 -22.70 -16.85
C GLY A 204 21.24 -23.81 -16.43
N LEU A 205 21.23 -24.11 -15.14
CA LEU A 205 22.06 -25.14 -14.49
C LEU A 205 21.70 -26.56 -14.93
N ASP A 206 20.50 -26.77 -15.48
CA ASP A 206 20.03 -28.03 -16.02
C ASP A 206 20.59 -28.36 -17.42
N PHE A 207 21.18 -27.39 -18.13
CA PHE A 207 21.61 -27.58 -19.50
C PHE A 207 22.74 -28.61 -19.61
N GLY A 208 22.51 -29.70 -20.35
CA GLY A 208 23.51 -30.75 -20.58
C GLY A 208 23.69 -31.72 -19.41
N SER A 209 22.74 -31.79 -18.46
CA SER A 209 22.78 -32.68 -17.30
C SER A 209 22.14 -34.07 -17.51
N GLU A 210 22.06 -34.55 -18.76
CA GLU A 210 21.55 -35.91 -19.09
C GLU A 210 22.51 -37.06 -18.71
#